data_AF-A0A497FK47-F1
#
_entry.id   AF-A0A497FK47-F1
#
_cell.length_a   1.000
_cell.length_b   1.000
_cell.length_c   1.000
_cell.angle_alpha   90.00
_cell.angle_beta   90.00
_cell.angle_gamma   90.00
#
_symmetry.space_group_name_H-M   'P 1'
#
loop_
_entity.id
_entity.type
_entity.pdbx_description
1 polymer ?
#
loop_
_entity_poly.entity_id
_entity_poly.type
_entity_poly.pdbx_seq_one_letter_code
_entity_poly.pdbx_strand_id
1 'polypeptide(L)'
;METVRALKYISRRGIVVLNVEPIPPISSILGSAKYPSIADIITLIGEHCRKIYTVNSSEKCRKLGFSRGMNVHLLGVAVGLTGFLEPNAVKASIVELLPQPENNLKVFDDGLETGRTLKKNR
;
A
#
# COMPACT_ATOMS: atom_id res chain seq x y z
N MET A 1 6.83 -11.20 -4.47
CA MET A 1 6.95 -10.01 -3.60
C MET A 1 7.16 -8.78 -4.47
N GLU A 2 6.11 -7.99 -4.68
CA GLU A 2 6.18 -6.84 -5.58
C GLU A 2 7.12 -5.73 -5.08
N THR A 3 7.07 -5.41 -3.78
CA THR A 3 7.93 -4.35 -3.20
C THR A 3 9.41 -4.65 -3.35
N VAL A 4 9.84 -5.89 -3.10
CA VAL A 4 11.25 -6.32 -3.26
C VAL A 4 11.69 -6.24 -4.71
N ARG A 5 10.82 -6.62 -5.66
CA ARG A 5 11.12 -6.51 -7.11
C ARG A 5 11.27 -5.05 -7.56
N ALA A 6 10.56 -4.13 -6.90
CA ALA A 6 10.61 -2.69 -7.20
C ALA A 6 11.79 -1.95 -6.55
N LEU A 7 12.51 -2.56 -5.58
CA LEU A 7 13.62 -1.91 -4.88
C LEU A 7 14.73 -1.40 -5.80
N LYS A 8 14.94 -2.03 -6.96
CA LYS A 8 15.94 -1.56 -7.95
C LYS A 8 15.62 -0.18 -8.54
N TYR A 9 14.38 0.30 -8.41
CA TYR A 9 13.96 1.62 -8.90
C TYR A 9 13.89 2.69 -7.82
N ILE A 10 14.07 2.32 -6.54
CA ILE A 10 13.93 3.27 -5.43
C ILE A 10 15.27 3.93 -5.09
N SER A 11 15.24 5.24 -4.89
CA SER A 11 16.39 5.96 -4.34
C SER A 11 16.36 5.93 -2.81
N ARG A 12 17.51 6.23 -2.17
CA ARG A 12 17.58 6.38 -0.70
C ARG A 12 16.64 7.43 -0.11
N ARG A 13 16.20 8.40 -0.94
CA ARG A 13 15.25 9.47 -0.57
C ARG A 13 13.80 9.12 -0.90
N GLY A 14 13.56 7.98 -1.56
CA GLY A 14 12.24 7.48 -1.89
C GLY A 14 11.39 7.23 -0.64
N ILE A 15 10.12 6.93 -0.88
CA ILE A 15 9.15 6.57 0.17
C ILE A 15 8.54 5.23 -0.22
N VAL A 16 8.53 4.29 0.71
CA VAL A 16 7.82 3.02 0.58
C VAL A 16 6.59 3.05 1.46
N VAL A 17 5.44 2.72 0.88
CA VAL A 17 4.21 2.40 1.60
C VAL A 17 3.93 0.91 1.42
N LEU A 18 3.86 0.16 2.52
CA LEU A 18 3.79 -1.30 2.50
C LEU A 18 2.58 -1.80 3.29
N ASN A 19 1.84 -2.76 2.71
CA ASN A 19 0.86 -3.54 3.45
C ASN A 19 1.55 -4.59 4.33
N VAL A 20 1.18 -4.67 5.61
CA VAL A 20 1.82 -5.61 6.57
C VAL A 20 1.23 -7.01 6.58
N GLU A 21 0.04 -7.21 6.02
CA GLU A 21 -0.55 -8.55 5.92
C GLU A 21 0.18 -9.36 4.82
N PRO A 22 0.81 -10.50 5.16
CA PRO A 22 1.49 -11.35 4.19
C PRO A 22 0.49 -11.92 3.19
N ILE A 23 0.83 -11.83 1.90
CA ILE A 23 0.10 -12.50 0.83
C ILE A 23 1.05 -13.56 0.25
N PRO A 24 1.09 -14.78 0.83
CA PRO A 24 1.98 -15.82 0.37
C PRO A 24 1.55 -16.33 -1.01
N PRO A 25 2.50 -16.61 -1.93
CA PRO A 25 2.19 -17.28 -3.17
C PRO A 25 1.75 -18.73 -2.90
N ILE A 26 1.02 -19.32 -3.85
CA ILE A 26 0.55 -20.71 -3.77
C ILE A 26 1.71 -21.68 -3.49
N SER A 27 2.89 -21.45 -4.07
CA SER A 27 4.09 -22.27 -3.83
C SER A 27 4.52 -22.30 -2.36
N SER A 28 4.39 -21.19 -1.63
CA SER A 28 4.67 -21.14 -0.20
C SER A 28 3.61 -21.85 0.63
N ILE A 29 2.35 -21.76 0.22
CA ILE A 29 1.24 -22.51 0.85
C ILE A 29 1.44 -24.02 0.67
N LEU A 30 1.90 -24.44 -0.50
CA LEU A 30 2.24 -25.83 -0.83
C LEU A 30 3.57 -26.31 -0.21
N GLY A 31 4.23 -25.49 0.61
CA GLY A 31 5.46 -25.86 1.32
C GLY A 31 6.74 -25.90 0.46
N SER A 32 6.65 -25.51 -0.80
CA SER A 32 7.77 -25.56 -1.76
C SER A 32 8.73 -24.37 -1.69
N ALA A 33 8.38 -23.30 -0.97
CA ALA A 33 9.24 -22.13 -0.76
C ALA A 33 8.89 -21.39 0.54
N LYS A 34 9.89 -21.01 1.34
CA LYS A 34 9.68 -20.24 2.57
C LYS A 34 9.37 -18.77 2.24
N TYR A 35 8.25 -18.25 2.74
CA TYR A 35 7.94 -16.82 2.64
C TYR A 35 8.69 -16.06 3.75
N PRO A 36 9.48 -15.02 3.43
CA PRO A 36 10.16 -14.19 4.43
C PRO A 36 9.18 -13.56 5.42
N SER A 37 9.65 -13.29 6.64
CA SER A 37 8.84 -12.55 7.62
C SER A 37 8.71 -11.08 7.19
N ILE A 38 7.67 -10.40 7.70
CA ILE A 38 7.51 -8.96 7.43
C ILE A 38 8.69 -8.13 7.96
N ALA A 39 9.32 -8.57 9.06
CA ALA A 39 10.51 -7.95 9.63
C ALA A 39 11.71 -8.06 8.67
N ASP A 40 11.91 -9.22 8.05
CA ASP A 40 12.97 -9.43 7.06
C ASP A 40 12.76 -8.53 5.84
N ILE A 41 11.51 -8.43 5.37
CA ILE A 41 11.14 -7.56 4.23
C ILE A 41 11.43 -6.10 4.56
N ILE A 42 11.03 -5.62 5.74
CA ILE A 42 11.27 -4.23 6.16
C ILE A 42 12.76 -3.95 6.28
N THR A 43 13.53 -4.89 6.83
CA THR A 43 14.99 -4.77 6.94
C THR A 43 15.63 -4.62 5.57
N LEU A 44 15.29 -5.51 4.62
CA LEU A 44 15.79 -5.46 3.25
C LEU A 44 15.42 -4.15 2.54
N ILE A 45 14.19 -3.66 2.72
CA ILE A 45 13.79 -2.37 2.16
C ILE A 45 14.60 -1.22 2.77
N GLY A 46 14.90 -1.31 4.08
CA GLY A 46 15.67 -0.31 4.83
C GLY A 46 17.09 -0.09 4.30
N GLU A 47 17.70 -1.12 3.71
CA GLU A 47 19.02 -1.03 3.07
C GLU A 47 19.01 -0.09 1.84
N HIS A 48 17.86 0.01 1.16
CA HIS A 48 17.67 0.78 -0.07
C HIS A 48 16.90 2.10 0.14
N CYS A 49 16.03 2.19 1.15
CA CYS A 49 15.13 3.31 1.38
C CYS A 49 14.97 3.65 2.86
N ARG A 50 15.15 4.92 3.22
CA ARG A 50 15.07 5.39 4.62
C ARG A 50 13.64 5.59 5.13
N LYS A 51 12.67 5.85 4.24
CA LYS A 51 11.30 6.21 4.63
C LYS A 51 10.35 5.07 4.28
N ILE A 52 10.07 4.24 5.27
CA ILE A 52 9.14 3.11 5.16
C ILE A 52 7.92 3.41 6.03
N TYR A 53 6.74 3.34 5.43
CA TYR A 53 5.45 3.46 6.09
C TYR A 53 4.71 2.14 5.94
N THR A 54 4.32 1.56 7.07
CA THR A 54 3.58 0.32 7.14
C THR A 54 2.12 0.59 7.47
N VAL A 55 1.21 -0.15 6.84
CA VAL A 55 -0.23 -0.03 7.06
C VAL A 55 -0.90 -1.39 6.89
N ASN A 56 -1.94 -1.71 7.66
CA ASN A 56 -2.75 -2.91 7.41
C ASN A 56 -3.91 -2.60 6.46
N SER A 57 -3.58 -2.34 5.19
CA SER A 57 -4.55 -1.98 4.15
C SER A 57 -5.54 -3.11 3.87
N SER A 58 -5.10 -4.37 3.96
CA SER A 58 -6.00 -5.51 3.82
C SER A 58 -7.12 -5.51 4.86
N GLU A 59 -6.76 -5.32 6.13
CA GLU A 59 -7.73 -5.28 7.23
C GLU A 59 -8.68 -4.09 7.09
N LYS A 60 -8.16 -2.91 6.74
CA LYS A 60 -8.97 -1.72 6.45
C LYS A 60 -10.00 -1.98 5.35
N CYS A 61 -9.57 -2.54 4.23
CA CYS A 61 -10.44 -2.86 3.10
C CYS A 61 -11.50 -3.91 3.46
N ARG A 62 -11.13 -4.92 4.26
CA ARG A 62 -12.06 -5.94 4.75
C ARG A 62 -13.14 -5.33 5.66
N LYS A 63 -12.78 -4.42 6.57
CA LYS A 63 -13.72 -3.69 7.42
C LYS A 63 -14.67 -2.80 6.64
N LEU A 64 -14.22 -2.27 5.50
CA LEU A 64 -15.04 -1.44 4.60
C LEU A 64 -15.95 -2.27 3.68
N GLY A 65 -15.85 -3.61 3.72
CA GLY A 65 -16.64 -4.51 2.87
C GLY A 65 -16.08 -4.70 1.46
N PHE A 66 -14.85 -4.25 1.19
CA PHE A 66 -14.26 -4.26 -0.15
C PHE A 66 -12.81 -4.75 -0.15
N SER A 67 -12.60 -6.03 0.16
CA SER A 67 -11.27 -6.64 0.28
C SER A 67 -10.37 -6.50 -0.96
N ARG A 68 -10.96 -6.34 -2.16
CA ARG A 68 -10.21 -6.12 -3.41
C ARG A 68 -9.61 -4.71 -3.53
N GLY A 69 -10.02 -3.78 -2.66
CA GLY A 69 -9.62 -2.37 -2.69
C GLY A 69 -8.22 -2.05 -2.15
N MET A 70 -7.45 -3.05 -1.73
CA MET A 70 -6.15 -2.85 -1.06
C MET A 70 -5.20 -1.92 -1.85
N ASN A 71 -5.11 -2.10 -3.16
CA ASN A 71 -4.21 -1.29 -4.00
C ASN A 71 -4.65 0.18 -4.04
N VAL A 72 -5.96 0.42 -4.13
CA VAL A 72 -6.54 1.76 -4.14
C VAL A 72 -6.39 2.44 -2.78
N HIS A 73 -6.55 1.67 -1.70
CA HIS A 73 -6.27 2.14 -0.35
C HIS A 73 -4.80 2.54 -0.18
N LEU A 74 -3.85 1.70 -0.61
CA LEU A 74 -2.40 2.01 -0.58
C LEU A 74 -2.06 3.27 -1.41
N LEU A 75 -2.70 3.44 -2.58
CA LEU A 75 -2.59 4.66 -3.37
C LEU A 75 -3.06 5.88 -2.57
N GLY A 76 -4.23 5.79 -1.92
CA GLY A 76 -4.73 6.83 -1.01
C GLY A 76 -3.72 7.19 0.08
N VAL A 77 -3.15 6.18 0.74
CA VAL A 77 -2.11 6.38 1.78
C VAL A 77 -0.90 7.13 1.22
N ALA A 78 -0.40 6.73 0.05
CA ALA A 78 0.74 7.39 -0.59
C ALA A 78 0.44 8.85 -0.95
N VAL A 79 -0.76 9.12 -1.49
CA VAL A 79 -1.22 10.49 -1.80
C VAL A 79 -1.35 11.32 -0.53
N GLY A 80 -1.92 10.76 0.55
CA GLY A 80 -2.09 11.47 1.82
C GLY A 80 -0.77 11.81 2.52
N LEU A 81 0.21 10.91 2.41
CA LEU A 81 1.56 11.12 2.96
C LEU A 81 2.34 12.21 2.21
N THR A 82 2.32 12.17 0.88
CA THR A 82 3.28 12.92 0.06
C THR A 82 2.66 14.12 -0.64
N GLY A 83 1.36 14.09 -0.95
CA GLY A 83 0.70 15.09 -1.78
C GLY A 83 1.18 15.09 -3.23
N PHE A 84 1.79 14.00 -3.71
CA PHE A 84 2.38 13.94 -5.05
C PHE A 84 1.36 13.95 -6.20
N LEU A 85 0.11 13.60 -5.91
CA LEU A 85 -1.04 13.71 -6.81
C LEU A 85 -2.14 14.52 -6.14
N GLU A 86 -2.90 15.24 -6.94
CA GLU A 86 -4.09 15.95 -6.47
C GLU A 86 -5.22 14.92 -6.22
N PRO A 87 -5.84 14.91 -5.02
CA PRO A 87 -6.82 13.89 -4.67
C PRO A 87 -8.04 13.81 -5.60
N ASN A 88 -8.58 14.94 -6.06
CA ASN A 88 -9.77 14.94 -6.93
C ASN A 88 -9.46 14.38 -8.32
N ALA A 89 -8.26 14.61 -8.86
CA ALA A 89 -7.79 14.00 -10.10
C ALA A 89 -7.74 12.48 -9.97
N VAL A 90 -7.22 11.96 -8.85
CA VAL A 90 -7.23 10.50 -8.60
C VAL A 90 -8.65 9.96 -8.48
N LYS A 91 -9.55 10.67 -7.79
CA LYS A 91 -10.97 10.29 -7.69
C LYS A 91 -11.65 10.25 -9.05
N ALA A 92 -11.40 11.24 -9.91
CA ALA A 92 -11.93 11.27 -11.27
C ALA A 92 -11.46 10.04 -12.07
N SER A 93 -10.17 9.72 -12.03
CA SER A 93 -9.64 8.51 -12.69
C SER A 93 -10.19 7.21 -12.12
N ILE A 94 -10.47 7.14 -10.81
CA ILE A 94 -11.13 5.96 -10.20
C ILE A 94 -12.53 5.75 -10.80
N VAL A 95 -13.31 6.83 -10.95
CA VAL A 95 -14.66 6.78 -11.51
C VAL A 95 -14.64 6.35 -12.98
N GLU A 96 -13.67 6.86 -13.73
CA GLU A 96 -13.53 6.59 -15.17
C GLU A 96 -13.02 5.17 -15.47
N LEU A 97 -12.02 4.70 -14.73
CA LEU A 97 -11.22 3.53 -15.15
C LEU A 97 -11.55 2.24 -14.37
N LEU A 98 -12.13 2.33 -13.17
CA LEU A 98 -12.27 1.18 -12.28
C LEU A 98 -13.74 0.73 -12.12
N PRO A 99 -14.00 -0.60 -12.09
CA PRO A 99 -15.32 -1.11 -11.75
C PRO A 99 -15.62 -0.87 -10.26
N GLN A 100 -16.90 -0.71 -9.91
CA GLN A 100 -17.36 -0.40 -8.53
C GLN A 100 -16.75 0.91 -7.98
N PRO A 101 -16.96 2.05 -8.67
CA PRO A 101 -16.31 3.31 -8.32
C PRO A 101 -16.63 3.77 -6.89
N GLU A 102 -17.85 3.56 -6.40
CA GLU A 102 -18.25 3.92 -5.03
C GLU A 102 -17.38 3.23 -3.96
N ASN A 103 -17.18 1.92 -4.11
CA ASN A 103 -16.34 1.14 -3.19
C ASN A 103 -14.87 1.57 -3.28
N ASN A 104 -14.36 1.83 -4.49
CA ASN A 104 -13.00 2.30 -4.70
C ASN A 104 -12.77 3.70 -4.11
N LEU A 105 -13.72 4.62 -4.28
CA LEU A 105 -13.65 5.95 -3.69
C LEU A 105 -13.62 5.88 -2.15
N LYS A 106 -14.47 5.02 -1.55
CA LYS A 106 -14.50 4.82 -0.11
C LYS A 106 -13.17 4.32 0.45
N VAL A 107 -12.54 3.31 -0.18
CA VAL A 107 -11.23 2.82 0.26
C VAL A 107 -10.10 3.81 -0.03
N PHE A 108 -10.20 4.58 -1.12
CA PHE A 108 -9.24 5.65 -1.43
C PHE A 108 -9.28 6.74 -0.36
N ASP A 109 -10.48 7.18 0.05
CA ASP A 109 -10.65 8.22 1.06
C ASP A 109 -10.16 7.77 2.44
N ASP A 110 -10.47 6.53 2.87
CA ASP A 110 -9.90 5.97 4.12
C ASP A 110 -8.36 5.89 4.06
N GLY A 111 -7.82 5.51 2.89
CA GLY A 111 -6.38 5.50 2.64
C GLY A 111 -5.78 6.91 2.73
N LEU A 112 -6.41 7.91 2.11
CA LEU A 112 -5.98 9.30 2.10
C LEU A 112 -5.90 9.88 3.51
N GLU A 113 -6.91 9.63 4.33
CA GLU A 113 -6.93 10.03 5.73
C GLU A 113 -5.85 9.30 6.54
N THR A 114 -5.70 7.99 6.34
CA THR A 114 -4.66 7.19 6.98
C THR A 114 -3.27 7.74 6.68
N GLY A 115 -2.99 8.10 5.42
CA GLY A 115 -1.73 8.72 5.01
C GLY A 115 -1.48 10.07 5.66
N ARG A 116 -2.51 10.93 5.75
CA ARG A 116 -2.42 12.24 6.42
C ARG A 116 -2.12 12.10 7.91
N THR A 117 -2.72 11.10 8.57
CA THR A 117 -2.46 10.82 10.00
C THR A 117 -1.04 10.32 10.23
N LEU A 118 -0.55 9.40 9.38
CA LEU A 118 0.83 8.93 9.44
C LEU A 118 1.86 10.05 9.24
N LYS A 119 1.53 11.08 8.45
CA LYS A 119 2.37 12.25 8.24
C LYS A 119 2.49 13.13 9.49
N LYS A 120 1.42 13.26 10.29
CA LYS A 120 1.37 14.10 11.51
C LYS A 120 2.12 13.49 12.70
N ASN A 121 2.25 12.16 12.73
CA ASN A 121 2.86 11.43 13.84
C ASN A 121 4.39 11.30 13.71
N ARG A 122 5.05 12.19 12.95
CA ARG A 122 6.50 12.27 12.75
C ARG A 122 6.96 13.72 12.77
#